data_AF-A0A929CP73-F1
#
_entry.id   AF-A0A929CP73-F1
#
_cell.length_a   1.000
_cell.length_b   1.000
_cell.length_c   1.000
_cell.angle_alpha   90.00
_cell.angle_beta   90.00
_cell.angle_gamma   90.00
#
_symmetry.space_group_name_H-M   'P 1'
#
loop_
_entity.id
_entity.type
_entity.pdbx_description
1 polymer ?
#
loop_
_entity_poly.entity_id
_entity_poly.type
_entity_poly.pdbx_seq_one_letter_code
_entity_poly.pdbx_strand_id
1 'polypeptide(L)' 'MVTKHLDQKILDKAKVWLEGNFDHETKVKVQTLIDNDPQELTDAFYRNLEFGTGGLRGIMGVGTNRMNKYTVGMAT' A
#
# COMPACT_ATOMS: atom_id res chain seq x y z
N MET A 1 22.51 11.64 10.99
CA MET A 1 21.13 11.21 11.34
C MET A 1 20.37 11.16 10.04
N VAL A 2 19.92 9.99 9.59
CA VAL A 2 19.15 9.88 8.34
C VAL A 2 17.72 10.29 8.65
N THR A 3 17.37 11.54 8.37
CA THR A 3 15.97 11.97 8.29
C THR A 3 15.32 11.13 7.19
N LYS A 4 14.57 10.08 7.57
CA LYS A 4 13.72 9.34 6.64
C LYS A 4 12.68 10.34 6.12
N HIS A 5 12.95 10.96 4.97
CA HIS A 5 11.98 11.78 4.26
C HIS A 5 10.95 10.83 3.69
N LEU A 6 9.82 10.73 4.38
CA LEU A 6 8.65 10.04 3.83
C LEU A 6 8.06 10.93 2.74
N ASP A 7 8.06 10.43 1.51
CA ASP A 7 7.47 11.13 0.37
C ASP A 7 6.01 11.50 0.66
N GLN A 8 5.70 12.79 0.55
CA GLN A 8 4.32 13.29 0.69
C GLN A 8 3.35 12.57 -0.24
N LYS A 9 3.82 12.15 -1.43
CA LYS A 9 3.03 11.35 -2.38
C LYS A 9 2.64 9.97 -1.84
N ILE A 10 3.50 9.35 -1.04
CA ILE A 10 3.23 8.03 -0.41
C ILE A 10 2.18 8.19 0.68
N LEU A 11 2.34 9.22 1.52
CA LEU A 11 1.37 9.55 2.56
C LEU A 11 -0.01 9.86 1.98
N ASP A 12 -0.06 10.63 0.90
CA ASP A 12 -1.32 10.98 0.23
C ASP A 12 -2.05 9.72 -0.27
N LYS A 13 -1.33 8.83 -0.96
CA LYS A 13 -1.87 7.52 -1.39
C LYS A 13 -2.36 6.67 -0.22
N ALA A 14 -1.63 6.64 0.89
CA ALA A 14 -2.03 5.91 2.09
C ALA A 14 -3.28 6.53 2.73
N LYS A 15 -3.41 7.86 2.76
CA LYS A 15 -4.60 8.56 3.26
C LYS A 15 -5.84 8.27 2.44
N VAL A 16 -5.72 8.16 1.11
CA VAL A 16 -6.82 7.70 0.24
C VAL A 16 -7.37 6.35 0.71
N TRP A 17 -6.52 5.46 1.25
CA TRP A 17 -6.96 4.18 1.81
C TRP A 17 -7.63 4.32 3.18
N LEU A 18 -7.21 5.29 4.00
CA LEU A 18 -7.85 5.60 5.28
C LEU A 18 -9.23 6.25 5.10
N GLU A 19 -9.38 7.13 4.12
CA GLU A 19 -10.62 7.87 3.85
C GLU A 19 -11.56 7.11 2.91
N GLY A 20 -11.02 6.25 2.05
CA GLY A 20 -11.78 5.50 1.06
C GLY A 20 -12.67 4.38 1.63
N ASN A 21 -13.34 3.67 0.72
CA ASN A 21 -14.24 2.56 1.04
C ASN A 21 -13.51 1.23 1.28
N PHE A 22 -12.55 1.26 2.20
CA PHE A 22 -11.80 0.09 2.64
C PHE A 22 -12.34 -0.41 3.98
N ASP A 23 -12.20 -1.70 4.27
CA ASP A 23 -12.62 -2.26 5.53
C ASP A 23 -11.76 -1.75 6.70
N HIS A 24 -12.30 -1.87 7.91
CA HIS A 24 -11.65 -1.37 9.12
C HIS A 24 -10.27 -2.00 9.35
N GLU A 25 -10.10 -3.30 9.08
CA GLU A 25 -8.81 -3.98 9.27
C GLU A 25 -7.74 -3.43 8.32
N THR A 26 -8.11 -3.18 7.06
CA THR A 26 -7.26 -2.55 6.06
C THR A 26 -6.82 -1.17 6.50
N LYS A 27 -7.76 -0.34 6.98
CA LYS A 27 -7.44 1.01 7.48
C LYS A 27 -6.51 0.98 8.69
N VAL A 28 -6.75 0.08 9.64
CA VAL A 28 -5.88 -0.11 10.81
C VAL A 28 -4.46 -0.48 10.38
N LYS A 29 -4.31 -1.46 9.48
CA LYS A 29 -2.99 -1.86 8.96
C LYS A 29 -2.27 -0.70 8.26
N VAL A 30 -2.96 0.06 7.42
CA VAL A 30 -2.37 1.24 6.75
C VAL A 30 -1.93 2.28 7.78
N GLN A 31 -2.75 2.53 8.81
CA GLN A 31 -2.39 3.46 9.88
C GLN A 31 -1.18 2.98 10.69
N THR A 32 -1.09 1.68 10.99
CA THR A 32 0.08 1.06 11.64
C THR A 32 1.34 1.29 10.82
N LEU A 33 1.29 1.10 9.49
CA LEU A 33 2.44 1.35 8.61
C LEU A 33 2.87 2.82 8.59
N ILE A 34 1.92 3.75 8.65
CA ILE A 34 2.23 5.19 8.74
C ILE A 34 2.97 5.52 10.03
N ASP A 35 2.57 4.92 11.15
CA ASP A 35 3.08 5.24 12.48
C ASP A 35 4.38 4.50 12.83
N ASN A 36 4.51 3.23 12.41
CA ASN A 36 5.57 2.34 12.88
C ASN A 36 6.61 2.03 11.78
N ASP A 37 6.19 1.93 10.52
CA ASP A 37 7.04 1.38 9.43
C ASP A 37 6.96 2.21 8.13
N PRO A 38 7.52 3.43 8.09
CA PRO A 38 7.49 4.29 6.91
C PRO A 38 8.23 3.69 5.69
N GLN A 39 9.16 2.76 5.91
CA GLN A 39 9.82 2.02 4.82
C GLN A 39 8.87 1.02 4.17
N GLU A 40 8.15 0.24 4.98
CA GLU A 40 7.17 -0.71 4.46
C GLU A 40 5.97 0.03 3.84
N LEU A 41 5.56 1.16 4.43
CA LEU A 41 4.58 2.05 3.80
C LEU A 41 5.03 2.49 2.40
N THR A 42 6.29 2.92 2.27
CA THR A 42 6.84 3.31 0.97
C THR A 42 6.77 2.15 -0.02
N ASP A 43 7.26 0.96 0.36
CA ASP A 43 7.20 -0.23 -0.49
C ASP A 43 5.76 -0.67 -0.86
N ALA A 44 4.81 -0.49 0.05
CA ALA A 44 3.41 -0.82 -0.16
C ALA A 44 2.69 0.15 -1.12
N PHE A 45 3.13 1.40 -1.24
CA PHE A 45 2.42 2.47 -1.95
C PHE A 45 3.21 3.16 -3.07
N TYR A 46 4.48 2.87 -3.29
CA TYR A 46 5.30 3.56 -4.31
C TYR A 46 4.90 3.26 -5.76
N ARG A 47 4.25 2.12 -5.99
CA ARG A 47 3.73 1.71 -7.31
C ARG A 47 2.40 0.97 -7.16
N ASN A 48 1.79 0.65 -8.29
CA ASN A 48 0.66 -0.27 -8.32
C ASN A 48 1.18 -1.69 -8.53
N LEU A 49 0.42 -2.67 -8.06
CA LEU A 49 0.69 -4.07 -8.29
C LEU A 49 0.67 -4.33 -9.80
N GLU A 50 1.78 -4.81 -10.34
CA GLU A 50 1.94 -5.08 -11.76
C GLU A 50 1.95 -6.58 -12.04
N PHE A 51 1.34 -6.95 -13.16
CA PHE A 51 1.16 -8.33 -13.58
C PHE A 51 2.26 -8.66 -14.60
N GLY A 52 3.19 -9.51 -14.19
CA GLY A 52 4.24 -9.99 -15.08
C GLY A 52 3.71 -10.97 -16.13
N THR A 53 4.52 -11.24 -17.16
CA THR A 53 4.25 -12.23 -18.21
C THR A 53 4.10 -13.67 -17.69
N GLY A 54 4.47 -13.94 -16.43
CA GLY A 54 4.32 -15.22 -15.74
C GLY A 54 3.18 -15.30 -14.73
N GLY A 55 2.25 -14.34 -14.72
CA GLY A 55 1.10 -14.29 -13.80
C GLY A 55 1.30 -13.43 -12.55
N LEU A 56 0.36 -13.55 -11.59
CA LEU A 56 0.29 -12.73 -10.37
C LEU A 56 1.37 -13.16 -9.36
N ARG A 57 2.42 -12.34 -9.21
CA ARG A 57 3.40 -12.47 -8.12
C ARG A 57 3.44 -11.16 -7.34
N GLY A 58 2.59 -11.06 -6.32
CA GLY A 58 2.51 -9.92 -5.42
C GLY A 58 2.72 -10.34 -3.97
N ILE A 59 3.30 -9.46 -3.15
CA ILE A 59 3.36 -9.64 -1.70
C ILE A 59 1.97 -9.40 -1.13
N MET A 60 1.45 -10.33 -0.32
CA MET A 60 0.16 -10.15 0.36
C MET A 60 0.25 -9.03 1.40
N GLY A 61 -0.72 -8.11 1.40
CA GLY A 61 -0.73 -7.00 2.36
C GLY A 61 -1.60 -5.82 1.93
N VAL A 62 -1.56 -4.73 2.71
CA VAL A 62 -2.27 -3.49 2.39
C VAL A 62 -1.42 -2.56 1.53
N GLY A 63 -2.05 -1.82 0.63
CA GLY A 63 -1.39 -0.88 -0.27
C GLY A 63 -1.52 -1.24 -1.74
N THR A 64 -1.19 -0.26 -2.59
CA THR A 64 -1.37 -0.36 -4.04
C THR A 64 -0.42 -1.36 -4.69
N ASN A 65 0.76 -1.59 -4.11
CA ASN A 65 1.77 -2.55 -4.57
C ASN A 65 1.64 -3.94 -3.90
N ARG A 66 0.54 -4.20 -3.19
CA ARG A 66 0.30 -5.47 -2.50
C ARG A 66 -0.83 -6.24 -3.15
N MET A 67 -0.78 -7.57 -3.05
CA MET A 67 -1.91 -8.44 -3.36
C MET A 67 -2.91 -8.37 -2.21
N ASN A 68 -4.11 -7.89 -2.50
CA ASN A 68 -5.24 -7.86 -1.60
C ASN A 68 -6.54 -7.83 -2.40
N LYS A 69 -7.67 -7.97 -1.71
CA LYS A 69 -8.99 -8.00 -2.35
C LYS A 69 -9.33 -6.74 -3.16
N TYR A 70 -8.62 -5.63 -2.96
CA TYR A 70 -8.83 -4.37 -3.67
C TYR A 70 -7.94 -4.23 -4.91
N THR A 71 -6.76 -4.86 -4.92
CA THR A 71 -5.82 -4.80 -6.05
C THR A 71 -5.97 -5.96 -7.03
N VAL A 72 -6.41 -7.13 -6.55
CA VAL A 72 -6.63 -8.32 -7.39
C VAL A 72 -7.80 -8.12 -8.37
N GLY A 73 -8.86 -7.42 -7.95
CA GLY A 73 -10.03 -7.16 -8.80
C GLY A 73 -9.87 -6.03 -9.82
N MET A 74 -8.86 -5.16 -9.67
CA MET A 74 -8.57 -4.08 -10.62
C MET A 74 -7.78 -4.51 -11.85
N ALA A 75 -7.32 -5.76 -11.87
CA ALA A 75 -6.41 -6.25 -12.90
C ALA A 75 -7.00 -7.35 -13.79
N THR A 76 -8.32 -7.55 -13.72
CA THR A 76 -9.05 -8.44 -14.62
C THR A 76 -9.94 -7.69 -15.60
#